data_AF-A0AA88V3C0-F1
#
_entry.id   AF-A0AA88V3C0-F1
#
_cell.length_a   1.000
_cell.length_b   1.000
_cell.length_c   1.000
_cell.angle_alpha   90.00
_cell.angle_beta   90.00
_cell.angle_gamma   90.00
#
_symmetry.space_group_name_H-M   'P 1'
#
loop_
_entity.id
_entity.type
_entity.pdbx_description
1 polymer ?
#
loop_
_entity_poly.entity_id
_entity_poly.type
_entity_poly.pdbx_seq_one_letter_code
_entity_poly.pdbx_strand_id
1 'polypeptide(L)'
;TLIAIGEVTKQIIRGSPYFFPIKPMDYVRFLVISLGTGSSKPEEKYEADEAAKWGVLGWLTNDGSTPLVNVFTQASADMVDFHLSVVFKALKSEEWYLRIQDDTLTGAVSSVDIATKENLQDLVKVGEGLLRKPVSRVNMETGKVEPAGQETNEEALIRFAKMLSMEKRIRDARSPSGAAKTN
;
A
#
# COMPACT_ATOMS: atom_id res chain seq x y z
N THR A 1 -3.94 -2.28 4.21
CA THR A 1 -3.69 -1.00 4.92
C THR A 1 -4.85 -0.57 5.79
N LEU A 2 -6.08 -0.51 5.29
CA LEU A 2 -7.26 -0.06 6.06
C LEU A 2 -7.46 -0.81 7.39
N ILE A 3 -7.31 -2.15 7.40
CA ILE A 3 -7.39 -2.96 8.63
C ILE A 3 -6.34 -2.54 9.66
N ALA A 4 -5.09 -2.31 9.25
CA ALA A 4 -4.02 -1.89 10.15
C ALA A 4 -4.34 -0.53 10.80
N ILE A 5 -4.85 0.42 10.01
CA ILE A 5 -5.27 1.72 10.55
C ILE A 5 -6.46 1.56 11.49
N GLY A 6 -7.43 0.69 11.16
CA GLY A 6 -8.55 0.35 12.02
C GLY A 6 -8.12 -0.22 13.38
N GLU A 7 -7.15 -1.13 13.40
CA GLU A 7 -6.63 -1.72 14.64
C GLU A 7 -5.84 -0.70 15.49
N VAL A 8 -5.02 0.15 14.87
CA VAL A 8 -4.35 1.25 15.59
C VAL A 8 -5.39 2.23 16.17
N THR A 9 -6.42 2.56 15.40
CA THR A 9 -7.53 3.42 15.85
C THR A 9 -8.27 2.81 17.04
N LYS A 10 -8.54 1.50 17.02
CA LYS A 10 -9.14 0.79 18.17
C LYS A 10 -8.26 0.89 19.42
N GLN A 11 -6.93 0.75 19.29
CA GLN A 11 -6.02 0.90 20.43
C GLN A 11 -6.01 2.32 21.01
N ILE A 12 -6.07 3.34 20.14
CA ILE A 12 -6.19 4.75 20.57
C ILE A 12 -7.49 4.97 21.33
N ILE A 13 -8.62 4.51 20.79
CA ILE A 13 -9.95 4.63 21.43
C ILE A 13 -9.99 3.92 22.78
N ARG A 14 -9.30 2.78 22.90
CA ARG A 14 -9.16 2.04 24.17
C ARG A 14 -8.20 2.69 25.17
N GLY A 15 -7.62 3.85 24.86
CA GLY A 15 -6.75 4.60 25.78
C GLY A 15 -5.37 3.98 25.96
N SER A 16 -4.84 3.31 24.93
CA SER A 16 -3.49 2.73 24.99
C SER A 16 -2.44 3.80 25.34
N PRO A 17 -1.54 3.54 26.32
CA PRO A 17 -0.54 4.51 26.76
C PRO A 17 0.56 4.77 25.71
N TYR A 18 0.64 3.94 24.67
CA TYR A 18 1.60 4.08 23.57
C TYR A 18 1.17 5.09 22.51
N PHE A 19 -0.10 5.53 22.56
CA PHE A 19 -0.64 6.49 21.62
C PHE A 19 -1.18 7.69 22.37
N PHE A 20 -0.90 8.88 21.83
CA PHE A 20 -1.56 10.08 22.31
C PHE A 20 -3.06 9.99 22.05
N PRO A 21 -3.93 10.56 22.90
CA PRO A 21 -5.35 10.69 22.58
C PRO A 21 -5.50 11.46 21.26
N ILE A 22 -6.12 10.82 20.28
CA ILE A 22 -6.47 11.42 18.99
C ILE A 22 -7.99 11.41 18.90
N LYS A 23 -8.60 12.46 18.33
CA LYS A 23 -10.04 12.43 18.06
C LYS A 23 -10.33 11.30 17.07
N PRO A 24 -11.43 10.55 17.20
CA PRO A 24 -11.84 9.58 16.19
C PRO A 24 -11.81 10.22 14.79
N MET A 25 -11.24 9.51 13.81
CA MET A 25 -11.06 9.97 12.41
C MET A 25 -10.11 11.16 12.17
N ASP A 26 -9.32 11.57 13.16
CA ASP A 26 -8.23 12.53 12.95
C ASP A 26 -6.99 11.81 12.37
N TYR A 27 -7.08 11.44 11.09
CA TYR A 27 -6.00 10.77 10.36
C TYR A 27 -4.79 11.67 10.08
N VAL A 28 -4.87 12.97 10.40
CA VAL A 28 -3.80 13.98 10.19
C VAL A 28 -2.52 13.61 10.94
N ARG A 29 -2.63 12.78 11.99
CA ARG A 29 -1.48 12.32 12.80
C ARG A 29 -0.91 10.97 12.37
N PHE A 30 -1.47 10.34 11.34
CA PHE A 30 -0.98 9.07 10.84
C PHE A 30 0.05 9.32 9.72
N LEU A 31 1.23 8.71 9.89
CA LEU A 31 2.18 8.52 8.81
C LEU A 31 2.06 7.08 8.31
N VAL A 32 1.66 6.91 7.04
CA VAL A 32 1.32 5.59 6.49
C VAL A 32 2.14 5.29 5.24
N ILE A 33 2.88 4.19 5.28
CA ILE A 33 3.51 3.58 4.11
C ILE A 33 2.71 2.31 3.77
N SER A 34 2.21 2.24 2.56
CA SER A 34 1.52 1.08 2.03
C SER A 34 2.28 0.52 0.84
N LEU A 35 2.74 -0.72 0.96
CA LEU A 35 3.45 -1.42 -0.09
C LEU A 35 2.53 -2.49 -0.68
N GLY A 36 2.48 -2.58 -2.00
CA GLY A 36 1.85 -3.69 -2.69
C GLY A 36 2.88 -4.51 -3.46
N THR A 37 2.47 -5.70 -3.87
CA THR A 37 3.30 -6.67 -4.59
C THR A 37 3.20 -6.53 -6.10
N GLY A 38 2.55 -5.45 -6.56
CA GLY A 38 2.14 -5.26 -7.93
C GLY A 38 0.91 -6.07 -8.32
N SER A 39 0.39 -5.76 -9.51
CA SER A 39 -0.72 -6.44 -10.16
C SER A 39 -0.40 -6.57 -11.65
N SER A 40 -0.98 -7.58 -12.30
CA SER A 40 -0.92 -7.67 -13.76
C SER A 40 -1.44 -6.36 -14.37
N LYS A 41 -0.84 -5.95 -15.49
CA LYS A 41 -1.40 -4.92 -16.35
C LYS A 41 -2.89 -5.21 -16.56
N PRO A 42 -3.79 -4.21 -16.43
CA PRO A 42 -5.19 -4.39 -16.77
C PRO A 42 -5.30 -4.68 -18.27
N GLU A 43 -5.21 -5.95 -18.60
CA GLU A 43 -5.77 -6.50 -19.83
C GLU A 43 -7.21 -6.87 -19.47
N GLU A 44 -8.14 -6.66 -20.40
CA GLU A 44 -9.51 -7.19 -20.30
C GLU A 44 -9.43 -8.71 -20.35
N LYS A 45 -8.97 -9.29 -19.23
CA LYS A 45 -8.40 -10.63 -19.18
C LYS A 45 -9.48 -11.69 -19.41
N TYR A 46 -10.74 -11.33 -19.15
CA TYR A 46 -11.90 -12.19 -19.28
C TYR A 46 -13.06 -11.36 -19.83
N GLU A 47 -13.65 -11.83 -20.93
CA GLU A 47 -14.91 -11.26 -21.41
C GLU A 47 -16.09 -11.81 -20.60
N ALA A 48 -17.10 -10.98 -20.38
CA ALA A 48 -18.22 -11.30 -19.48
C ALA A 48 -19.04 -12.50 -19.98
N ASP A 49 -19.18 -12.63 -21.30
CA ASP A 49 -19.89 -13.70 -22.01
C ASP A 49 -19.11 -15.03 -22.03
N GLU A 50 -17.78 -14.99 -21.91
CA GLU A 50 -16.99 -16.19 -21.62
C GLU A 50 -17.11 -16.61 -20.15
N ALA A 51 -16.94 -15.66 -19.23
CA ALA A 51 -17.02 -15.92 -17.79
C ALA A 51 -18.41 -16.43 -17.34
N ALA A 52 -19.48 -16.00 -18.02
CA ALA A 52 -20.83 -16.48 -17.78
C ALA A 52 -21.01 -18.00 -18.01
N LYS A 53 -20.12 -18.61 -18.79
CA LYS A 53 -20.12 -20.05 -19.08
C LYS A 53 -19.29 -20.86 -18.08
N TRP A 54 -18.56 -20.19 -17.18
CA TRP A 54 -17.68 -20.87 -16.23
C TRP A 54 -18.46 -21.50 -15.07
N GLY A 55 -18.17 -22.77 -14.79
CA GLY A 55 -18.54 -23.43 -13.54
C GLY A 55 -17.52 -23.16 -12.42
N VAL A 56 -17.71 -23.78 -11.24
CA VAL A 56 -16.83 -23.61 -10.07
C VAL A 56 -15.35 -23.85 -10.39
N LEU A 57 -15.04 -24.85 -11.22
CA LEU A 57 -13.66 -25.14 -11.63
C LEU A 57 -13.07 -24.04 -12.52
N GLY A 58 -13.85 -23.43 -13.42
CA GLY A 58 -13.38 -22.32 -14.25
C GLY A 58 -13.08 -21.08 -13.41
N TRP A 59 -13.90 -20.80 -12.38
CA TRP A 59 -13.65 -19.72 -11.43
C TRP A 59 -12.40 -19.95 -10.56
N LEU A 60 -12.05 -21.21 -10.26
CA LEU A 60 -10.86 -21.57 -9.49
C LEU A 60 -9.60 -21.64 -10.37
N THR A 61 -9.72 -22.13 -11.59
CA THR A 61 -8.63 -22.35 -12.54
C THR A 61 -9.12 -22.15 -13.98
N ASN A 62 -8.65 -21.11 -14.66
CA ASN A 62 -8.89 -20.92 -16.10
C ASN A 62 -7.62 -20.40 -16.78
N ASP A 63 -7.23 -21.02 -17.89
CA ASP A 63 -6.04 -20.65 -18.69
C ASP A 63 -4.76 -20.38 -17.88
N GLY A 64 -4.43 -21.29 -16.94
CA GLY A 64 -3.23 -21.16 -16.11
C GLY A 64 -3.27 -20.02 -15.10
N SER A 65 -4.45 -19.45 -14.84
CA SER A 65 -4.69 -18.40 -13.86
C SER A 65 -5.74 -18.83 -12.82
N THR A 66 -5.88 -18.04 -11.74
CA THR A 66 -6.86 -18.25 -10.67
C THR A 66 -7.85 -17.07 -10.61
N PRO A 67 -8.89 -17.03 -11.48
CA PRO A 67 -9.70 -15.83 -11.70
C PRO A 67 -10.31 -15.24 -10.44
N LEU A 68 -10.90 -16.08 -9.57
CA LEU A 68 -11.52 -15.62 -8.33
C LEU A 68 -10.50 -14.95 -7.37
N VAL A 69 -9.32 -15.54 -7.23
CA VAL A 69 -8.26 -15.03 -6.36
C VAL A 69 -7.71 -13.71 -6.92
N ASN A 70 -7.52 -13.64 -8.23
CA ASN A 70 -7.04 -12.44 -8.91
C ASN A 70 -8.03 -11.27 -8.77
N VAL A 71 -9.31 -11.49 -9.09
CA VAL A 71 -10.36 -10.46 -8.97
C VAL A 71 -10.49 -9.99 -7.52
N PHE A 72 -10.52 -10.91 -6.55
CA PHE A 72 -10.60 -10.55 -5.14
C PHE A 72 -9.38 -9.75 -4.66
N THR A 73 -8.17 -10.16 -5.03
CA THR A 73 -6.93 -9.50 -4.60
C THR A 73 -6.81 -8.10 -5.21
N GLN A 74 -7.13 -7.96 -6.49
CA GLN A 74 -7.15 -6.67 -7.19
C GLN A 74 -8.22 -5.73 -6.59
N ALA A 75 -9.47 -6.18 -6.51
CA ALA A 75 -10.55 -5.37 -5.96
C ALA A 75 -10.30 -4.94 -4.50
N SER A 76 -9.67 -5.82 -3.71
CA SER A 76 -9.26 -5.50 -2.33
C SER A 76 -8.17 -4.42 -2.27
N ALA A 77 -7.16 -4.51 -3.14
CA ALA A 77 -6.12 -3.49 -3.25
C ALA A 77 -6.71 -2.13 -3.67
N ASP A 78 -7.56 -2.12 -4.70
CA ASP A 78 -8.17 -0.92 -5.27
C ASP A 78 -9.13 -0.25 -4.28
N MET A 79 -10.00 -1.01 -3.62
CA MET A 79 -10.93 -0.44 -2.63
C MET A 79 -10.22 0.20 -1.44
N VAL A 80 -9.11 -0.40 -0.99
CA VAL A 80 -8.31 0.14 0.12
C VAL A 80 -7.58 1.41 -0.30
N ASP A 81 -6.98 1.42 -1.49
CA ASP A 81 -6.22 2.57 -1.97
C ASP A 81 -7.13 3.74 -2.31
N PHE A 82 -8.30 3.49 -2.91
CA PHE A 82 -9.33 4.50 -3.13
C PHE A 82 -9.84 5.09 -1.81
N HIS A 83 -10.23 4.25 -0.83
CA HIS A 83 -10.72 4.75 0.46
C HIS A 83 -9.68 5.61 1.19
N LEU A 84 -8.42 5.19 1.22
CA LEU A 84 -7.37 5.94 1.89
C LEU A 84 -7.01 7.22 1.14
N SER A 85 -6.95 7.17 -0.19
CA SER A 85 -6.72 8.36 -1.01
C SER A 85 -7.81 9.41 -0.78
N VAL A 86 -9.08 9.00 -0.73
CA VAL A 86 -10.21 9.89 -0.43
C VAL A 86 -10.08 10.50 0.97
N VAL A 87 -9.78 9.69 1.99
CA VAL A 87 -9.66 10.17 3.38
C VAL A 87 -8.50 11.15 3.53
N PHE A 88 -7.31 10.80 3.05
CA PHE A 88 -6.13 11.66 3.16
C PHE A 88 -6.28 12.94 2.32
N LYS A 89 -6.95 12.88 1.16
CA LYS A 89 -7.28 14.06 0.35
C LYS A 89 -8.29 14.97 1.02
N ALA A 90 -9.38 14.42 1.57
CA ALA A 90 -10.37 15.18 2.32
C ALA A 90 -9.76 15.90 3.54
N LEU A 91 -8.75 15.30 4.16
CA LEU A 91 -8.03 15.86 5.31
C LEU A 91 -6.81 16.71 4.92
N LYS A 92 -6.59 16.99 3.63
CA LYS A 92 -5.42 17.71 3.11
C LYS A 92 -4.09 17.18 3.64
N SER A 93 -4.03 15.86 3.82
CA SER A 93 -2.95 15.12 4.47
C SER A 93 -2.29 14.13 3.52
N GLU A 94 -2.42 14.38 2.22
CA GLU A 94 -1.93 13.54 1.13
C GLU A 94 -0.44 13.21 1.21
N GLU A 95 0.37 14.12 1.75
CA GLU A 95 1.82 13.97 1.93
C GLU A 95 2.23 12.93 2.99
N TRP A 96 1.28 12.54 3.87
CA TRP A 96 1.46 11.60 4.98
C TRP A 96 1.09 10.15 4.62
N TYR A 97 0.54 9.94 3.42
CA TYR A 97 0.24 8.62 2.85
C TYR A 97 1.08 8.36 1.60
N LEU A 98 1.90 7.31 1.65
CA LEU A 98 2.70 6.84 0.53
C LEU A 98 2.24 5.42 0.15
N ARG A 99 1.74 5.27 -1.07
CA ARG A 99 1.45 3.97 -1.69
C ARG A 99 2.50 3.69 -2.76
N ILE A 100 3.15 2.52 -2.67
CA ILE A 100 4.05 2.03 -3.71
C ILE A 100 3.45 0.73 -4.25
N GLN A 101 3.14 0.72 -5.54
CA GLN A 101 2.50 -0.38 -6.25
C GLN A 101 2.91 -0.32 -7.73
N ASP A 102 3.05 -1.48 -8.37
CA ASP A 102 3.23 -1.58 -9.82
C ASP A 102 2.04 -2.28 -10.46
N ASP A 103 1.26 -1.57 -11.26
CA ASP A 103 0.09 -2.08 -11.97
C ASP A 103 0.39 -2.43 -13.44
N THR A 104 1.68 -2.57 -13.78
CA THR A 104 2.12 -2.79 -15.17
C THR A 104 2.81 -4.15 -15.37
N LEU A 105 2.72 -5.06 -14.40
CA LEU A 105 3.42 -6.36 -14.47
C LEU A 105 2.86 -7.22 -15.60
N THR A 106 3.74 -7.91 -16.32
CA THR A 106 3.37 -8.82 -17.44
C THR A 106 4.18 -10.11 -17.39
N GLY A 107 3.64 -11.20 -17.94
CA GLY A 107 4.36 -12.48 -18.00
C GLY A 107 4.62 -13.09 -16.63
N ALA A 108 5.76 -13.76 -16.47
CA ALA A 108 6.08 -14.54 -15.26
C ALA A 108 6.11 -13.72 -13.96
N VAL A 109 6.55 -12.46 -14.02
CA VAL A 109 6.60 -11.57 -12.85
C VAL A 109 5.22 -11.15 -12.35
N SER A 110 4.17 -11.36 -13.15
CA SER A 110 2.78 -11.11 -12.75
C SER A 110 2.10 -12.35 -12.13
N SER A 111 2.77 -13.51 -12.14
CA SER A 111 2.26 -14.74 -11.53
C SER A 111 2.62 -14.83 -10.05
N VAL A 112 1.72 -15.40 -9.27
CA VAL A 112 1.89 -15.54 -7.81
C VAL A 112 2.60 -16.83 -7.39
N ASP A 113 2.76 -17.79 -8.31
CA ASP A 113 3.22 -19.16 -8.05
C ASP A 113 4.54 -19.53 -8.76
N ILE A 114 5.07 -18.65 -9.62
CA ILE A 114 6.31 -18.91 -10.36
C ILE A 114 7.52 -18.47 -9.52
N ALA A 115 8.07 -19.41 -8.75
CA ALA A 115 9.23 -19.17 -7.87
C ALA A 115 10.58 -19.63 -8.49
N THR A 116 10.76 -19.49 -9.81
CA THR A 116 12.05 -19.78 -10.45
C THR A 116 13.10 -18.73 -10.07
N LYS A 117 14.38 -19.10 -10.09
CA LYS A 117 15.47 -18.18 -9.73
C LYS A 117 15.47 -16.96 -10.64
N GLU A 118 15.20 -17.17 -11.92
CA GLU A 118 15.11 -16.15 -12.95
C GLU A 118 13.97 -15.17 -12.64
N ASN A 119 12.76 -15.68 -12.33
CA ASN A 119 11.62 -14.82 -12.01
C ASN A 119 11.84 -14.01 -10.72
N LEU A 120 12.47 -14.61 -9.71
CA LEU A 120 12.82 -13.91 -8.47
C LEU A 120 13.83 -12.77 -8.71
N GLN A 121 14.81 -12.98 -9.60
CA GLN A 121 15.74 -11.92 -10.00
C GLN A 121 15.05 -10.80 -10.79
N ASP A 122 14.09 -11.15 -11.64
CA ASP A 122 13.31 -10.16 -12.38
C ASP A 122 12.38 -9.35 -11.46
N LEU A 123 11.78 -9.98 -10.43
CA LEU A 123 11.04 -9.27 -9.38
C LEU A 123 11.91 -8.27 -8.60
N VAL A 124 13.18 -8.60 -8.34
CA VAL A 124 14.14 -7.64 -7.75
C VAL A 124 14.33 -6.43 -8.66
N LYS A 125 14.55 -6.65 -9.96
CA LYS A 125 14.70 -5.55 -10.94
C LYS A 125 13.45 -4.69 -11.03
N VAL A 126 12.27 -5.29 -10.96
CA VAL A 126 10.98 -4.58 -10.89
C VAL A 126 10.95 -3.67 -9.67
N GLY A 127 11.31 -4.18 -8.49
CA GLY A 127 11.41 -3.40 -7.25
C GLY A 127 12.40 -2.24 -7.34
N GLU A 128 13.59 -2.48 -7.88
CA GLU A 128 14.60 -1.43 -8.11
C GLU A 128 14.13 -0.38 -9.13
N GLY A 129 13.40 -0.80 -10.16
CA GLY A 129 12.78 0.09 -11.14
C GLY A 129 11.68 0.96 -10.52
N LEU A 130 10.86 0.39 -9.65
CA LEU A 130 9.80 1.08 -8.89
C LEU A 130 10.35 2.25 -8.08
N LEU A 131 11.54 2.12 -7.48
CA LEU A 131 12.17 3.22 -6.72
C LEU A 131 12.38 4.47 -7.56
N ARG A 132 12.66 4.31 -8.86
CA ARG A 132 12.92 5.40 -9.80
C ARG A 132 11.65 5.97 -10.44
N LYS A 133 10.52 5.27 -10.33
CA LYS A 133 9.22 5.76 -10.83
C LYS A 133 8.73 6.92 -9.94
N PRO A 134 7.98 7.88 -10.50
CA PRO A 134 7.32 8.93 -9.72
C PRO A 134 6.32 8.30 -8.74
N VAL A 135 6.12 8.96 -7.60
CA VAL A 135 5.03 8.64 -6.67
C VAL A 135 3.72 8.73 -7.43
N SER A 136 2.85 7.75 -7.23
CA SER A 136 1.54 7.68 -7.86
C SER A 136 0.41 7.79 -6.83
N ARG A 137 -0.77 8.20 -7.31
CA ARG A 137 -2.02 8.29 -6.53
C ARG A 137 -3.18 7.81 -7.37
N VAL A 138 -4.23 7.34 -6.70
CA VAL A 138 -5.50 7.05 -7.37
C VAL A 138 -6.17 8.35 -7.78
N ASN A 139 -6.46 8.47 -9.07
CA ASN A 139 -7.36 9.48 -9.61
C ASN A 139 -8.80 9.10 -9.22
N MET A 140 -9.47 9.97 -8.46
CA MET A 140 -10.79 9.66 -7.91
C MET A 140 -11.92 9.66 -8.95
N GLU A 141 -11.71 10.26 -10.12
CA GLU A 141 -12.68 10.27 -11.22
C GLU A 141 -12.57 9.02 -12.07
N THR A 142 -11.34 8.57 -12.34
CA THR A 142 -11.07 7.43 -13.23
C THR A 142 -10.84 6.12 -12.50
N GLY A 143 -10.56 6.17 -11.20
CA GLY A 143 -10.14 5.02 -10.38
C GLY A 143 -8.74 4.50 -10.70
N LYS A 144 -8.01 5.14 -11.62
CA LYS A 144 -6.68 4.69 -12.08
C LYS A 144 -5.56 5.29 -11.25
N VAL A 145 -4.47 4.54 -11.12
CA VAL A 145 -3.24 5.01 -10.48
C VAL A 145 -2.47 5.87 -11.48
N GLU A 146 -2.21 7.13 -11.13
CA GLU A 146 -1.56 8.11 -11.98
C GLU A 146 -0.38 8.78 -11.24
N PRO A 147 0.69 9.20 -11.93
CA PRO A 147 1.78 9.95 -11.32
C PRO A 147 1.27 11.23 -10.64
N ALA A 148 1.67 11.45 -9.39
CA ALA A 148 1.21 12.55 -8.54
C ALA A 148 2.29 13.61 -8.29
N GLY A 149 3.10 13.90 -9.31
CA GLY A 149 4.17 14.88 -9.25
C GLY A 149 5.49 14.36 -9.84
N GLN A 150 6.59 15.03 -9.46
CA GLN A 150 7.95 14.69 -9.90
C GLN A 150 8.75 13.92 -8.84
N GLU A 151 8.31 13.89 -7.57
CA GLU A 151 8.98 13.13 -6.51
C GLU A 151 8.95 11.63 -6.86
N THR A 152 10.11 10.99 -6.82
CA THR A 152 10.26 9.54 -7.02
C THR A 152 9.94 8.76 -5.75
N ASN A 153 9.64 7.46 -5.89
CA ASN A 153 9.42 6.60 -4.74
C ASN A 153 10.64 6.54 -3.80
N GLU A 154 11.85 6.57 -4.35
CA GLU A 154 13.09 6.65 -3.57
C GLU A 154 13.17 7.92 -2.72
N GLU A 155 12.92 9.08 -3.33
CA GLU A 155 12.92 10.37 -2.61
C GLU A 155 11.86 10.41 -1.52
N ALA A 156 10.65 9.92 -1.83
CA ALA A 156 9.56 9.82 -0.87
C ALA A 156 9.92 8.89 0.30
N LEU A 157 10.55 7.74 0.04
CA LEU A 157 11.01 6.83 1.09
C LEU A 157 12.09 7.47 1.97
N ILE A 158 13.03 8.22 1.39
CA ILE A 158 14.03 8.98 2.15
C ILE A 158 13.35 10.03 3.03
N ARG A 159 12.35 10.75 2.51
CA ARG A 159 11.56 11.71 3.28
C ARG A 159 10.83 11.03 4.44
N PHE A 160 10.16 9.91 4.20
CA PHE A 160 9.50 9.11 5.24
C PHE A 160 10.48 8.59 6.30
N ALA A 161 11.66 8.10 5.89
CA ALA A 161 12.69 7.65 6.81
C ALA A 161 13.18 8.78 7.74
N LYS A 162 13.34 10.00 7.22
CA LYS A 162 13.68 11.19 8.03
C LYS A 162 12.59 11.50 9.05
N MET A 163 11.31 11.48 8.64
CA MET A 163 10.19 11.74 9.54
C MET A 163 10.10 10.69 10.66
N LEU A 164 10.23 9.41 10.33
CA LEU A 164 10.23 8.31 11.30
C LEU A 164 11.40 8.41 12.28
N SER A 165 12.60 8.73 11.79
CA SER A 165 13.79 8.93 12.62
C SER A 165 13.61 10.10 13.60
N MET A 166 13.08 11.24 13.12
CA MET A 166 12.80 12.41 13.94
C MET A 166 11.78 12.09 15.04
N GLU A 167 10.65 11.46 14.69
CA GLU A 167 9.61 11.09 15.66
C GLU A 167 10.15 10.13 16.72
N LYS A 168 10.97 9.14 16.32
CA LYS A 168 11.63 8.24 17.28
C LYS A 168 12.50 9.04 18.27
N ARG A 169 13.35 9.95 17.79
CA ARG A 169 14.22 10.76 18.65
C ARG A 169 13.42 11.63 19.62
N ILE A 170 12.30 12.20 19.18
CA ILE A 170 11.40 12.97 20.04
C ILE A 170 10.82 12.09 21.16
N ARG A 171 10.38 10.87 20.84
CA ARG A 171 9.85 9.92 21.85
C ARG A 171 10.92 9.45 22.84
N ASP A 172 12.12 9.17 22.35
CA ASP A 172 13.24 8.76 23.19
C ASP A 172 13.63 9.91 24.16
N ALA A 173 13.62 11.16 23.69
CA ALA A 173 13.90 12.34 24.53
C ALA A 173 12.79 12.66 25.56
N ARG A 174 11.53 12.35 25.25
CA ARG A 174 10.38 12.54 26.16
C ARG A 174 10.19 11.39 27.13
N SER A 175 10.88 10.26 26.94
CA SER A 175 10.79 9.11 27.83
C SER A 175 11.52 9.42 29.15
N PRO A 176 10.96 9.12 30.34
CA PRO A 176 11.55 9.50 31.63
C PRO A 176 12.93 8.88 31.95
N SER A 177 13.50 8.08 31.06
CA SER A 177 14.70 7.29 31.28
C SER A 177 16.02 8.08 31.22
N GLY A 178 15.98 9.41 31.01
CA GLY A 178 17.17 10.28 30.97
C GLY A 178 17.48 11.04 32.27
N ALA A 179 16.59 11.02 33.28
CA ALA A 179 16.69 11.91 34.44
C ALA A 179 17.20 11.26 35.74
N ALA A 180 17.79 10.06 35.68
CA ALA A 180 18.23 9.36 36.88
C ALA A 180 19.57 8.64 36.69
N LYS A 181 20.66 9.39 36.47
CA LYS A 181 22.03 8.97 36.85
C LYS A 181 22.89 10.18 37.22
N THR A 182 22.61 10.75 38.38
CA THR A 182 23.62 11.46 39.18
C THR A 182 23.41 11.03 40.62
N ASN A 183 24.28 10.16 41.09
CA ASN A 183 24.72 10.03 42.49
C ASN A 183 26.20 9.66 42.43
#